data_AF-A0A973YVX9-F1
#
_entry.id   AF-A0A973YVX9-F1
#
_cell.length_a   1.000
_cell.length_b   1.000
_cell.length_c   1.000
_cell.angle_alpha   90.00
_cell.angle_beta   90.00
_cell.angle_gamma   90.00
#
_symmetry.space_group_name_H-M   'P 1'
#
loop_
_entity.id
_entity.type
_entity.pdbx_description
1 polymer ?
#
loop_
_entity_poly.entity_id
_entity_poly.type
_entity_poly.pdbx_seq_one_letter_code
_entity_poly.pdbx_strand_id
1 'polypeptide(L)'
;MRIVSFNANGVRSAAGKGFFDWFVAQDADVLCLQETKAQEHQVSGPEFLPKGYRAWFKDATTKKGYSGVAIYARREPDEVRSGLGWAPFDDEGRYIEARFGNLSVVSFYIPSGSSGEMRQDFKFQVMDWLAPILHHWLHSGRDYVLCGDWNIVRSELDIT
;
A
#
# COMPACT_ATOMS: atom_id res chain seq x y z
N MET A 1 -7.12 -14.53 -11.05
CA MET A 1 -6.48 -13.73 -9.99
C MET A 1 -7.34 -12.52 -9.70
N ARG A 2 -7.69 -12.28 -8.43
CA ARG A 2 -8.44 -11.11 -7.95
C ARG A 2 -7.57 -10.34 -6.96
N ILE A 3 -7.45 -9.03 -7.18
CA ILE A 3 -6.68 -8.12 -6.32
C ILE A 3 -7.64 -7.07 -5.75
N VAL A 4 -7.59 -6.85 -4.44
CA VAL A 4 -8.34 -5.80 -3.75
C VAL A 4 -7.38 -4.72 -3.30
N SER A 5 -7.71 -3.45 -3.54
CA SER A 5 -7.00 -2.30 -2.95
C SER A 5 -7.92 -1.60 -1.97
N PHE A 6 -7.43 -1.31 -0.77
CA PHE A 6 -8.21 -0.62 0.26
C PHE A 6 -7.33 0.29 1.12
N ASN A 7 -7.63 1.58 1.13
CA ASN A 7 -7.12 2.46 2.18
C ASN A 7 -7.95 2.23 3.45
N ALA A 8 -7.30 1.75 4.52
CA ALA A 8 -7.95 1.38 5.77
C ALA A 8 -8.24 2.56 6.69
N ASN A 9 -7.58 3.70 6.50
CA ASN A 9 -7.59 4.82 7.44
C ASN A 9 -7.41 4.35 8.90
N GLY A 10 -6.48 3.40 9.10
CA GLY A 10 -6.25 2.69 10.36
C GLY A 10 -6.82 1.26 10.36
N VAL A 11 -5.93 0.27 10.19
CA VAL A 11 -6.30 -1.15 10.06
C VAL A 11 -7.01 -1.70 11.30
N ARG A 12 -6.65 -1.24 12.51
CA ARG A 12 -7.34 -1.63 13.76
C ARG A 12 -8.78 -1.15 13.81
N SER A 13 -9.03 0.08 13.33
CA SER A 13 -10.40 0.60 13.24
C SER A 13 -11.21 -0.12 12.18
N ALA A 14 -10.60 -0.41 11.02
CA ALA A 14 -11.22 -1.17 9.95
C ALA A 14 -11.58 -2.60 10.40
N ALA A 15 -10.66 -3.29 11.09
CA ALA A 15 -10.91 -4.62 11.65
C ALA A 15 -12.09 -4.62 12.64
N GLY A 16 -12.14 -3.65 13.56
CA GLY A 16 -13.26 -3.50 14.50
C GLY A 16 -14.61 -3.20 13.83
N LYS A 17 -14.61 -2.81 12.55
CA LYS A 17 -15.81 -2.59 11.72
C LYS A 17 -16.13 -3.78 10.80
N GLY A 18 -15.47 -4.92 10.97
CA GLY A 18 -15.73 -6.14 10.18
C GLY A 18 -15.03 -6.18 8.82
N PHE A 19 -13.99 -5.36 8.60
CA PHE A 19 -13.28 -5.33 7.31
C PHE A 19 -12.73 -6.69 6.88
N PHE A 20 -12.09 -7.44 7.80
CA PHE A 20 -11.49 -8.72 7.45
C PHE A 20 -12.53 -9.81 7.16
N ASP A 21 -13.69 -9.79 7.82
CA ASP A 21 -14.81 -10.68 7.49
C ASP A 21 -15.33 -10.39 6.08
N TRP A 22 -15.51 -9.11 5.74
CA TRP A 22 -15.88 -8.69 4.39
C TRP A 22 -14.83 -9.10 3.36
N PHE A 23 -13.55 -8.89 3.66
CA PHE A 23 -12.43 -9.22 2.77
C PHE A 23 -12.37 -10.72 2.45
N VAL A 24 -12.52 -11.58 3.46
CA VAL A 24 -12.54 -13.04 3.26
C VAL A 24 -13.65 -13.45 2.30
N ALA A 25 -14.82 -12.82 2.40
CA ALA A 25 -15.95 -13.08 1.51
C ALA A 25 -15.71 -12.62 0.05
N GLN A 26 -14.74 -11.73 -0.19
CA GLN A 26 -14.39 -11.28 -1.55
C GLN A 26 -13.60 -12.32 -2.34
N ASP A 27 -13.14 -13.40 -1.71
CA ASP A 27 -12.35 -14.46 -2.35
C ASP A 27 -11.20 -13.91 -3.23
N ALA A 28 -10.45 -12.96 -2.69
CA ALA A 28 -9.32 -12.35 -3.37
C ALA A 28 -8.08 -13.25 -3.31
N ASP A 29 -7.14 -13.06 -4.23
CA ASP A 29 -5.82 -13.68 -4.15
C ASP A 29 -4.84 -12.80 -3.37
N VAL A 30 -4.96 -11.47 -3.57
CA VAL A 30 -4.11 -10.45 -2.97
C VAL A 30 -4.95 -9.27 -2.47
N LEU A 31 -4.61 -8.76 -1.29
CA LEU A 31 -5.10 -7.48 -0.76
C LEU A 31 -3.94 -6.52 -0.54
N CYS A 32 -4.04 -5.35 -1.16
CA CYS A 32 -3.17 -4.21 -0.94
C CYS A 32 -3.86 -3.26 0.03
N LEU A 33 -3.27 -3.10 1.22
CA LEU A 33 -3.77 -2.22 2.25
C LEU A 33 -2.92 -0.94 2.33
N GLN A 34 -3.56 0.21 2.39
CA GLN A 34 -2.92 1.51 2.62
C GLN A 34 -3.37 2.13 3.95
N GLU A 35 -2.56 3.04 4.47
CA GLU A 35 -2.83 3.79 5.70
C GLU A 35 -3.15 2.88 6.90
N THR A 36 -2.26 1.90 7.16
CA THR A 36 -2.45 0.96 8.28
C THR A 36 -2.47 1.67 9.63
N LYS A 37 -1.75 2.79 9.79
CA LYS A 37 -1.58 3.55 11.05
C LYS A 37 -1.22 2.65 12.22
N ALA A 38 -0.38 1.66 11.97
CA ALA A 38 0.05 0.70 12.95
C ALA A 38 1.51 0.32 12.70
N GLN A 39 2.19 -0.04 13.77
CA GLN A 39 3.45 -0.76 13.67
C GLN A 39 3.17 -2.25 13.55
N GLU A 40 4.03 -3.01 12.89
CA GLU A 40 3.78 -4.42 12.57
C GLU A 40 3.43 -5.27 13.82
N HIS A 41 4.15 -5.05 14.92
CA HIS A 41 3.89 -5.76 16.19
C HIS A 41 2.49 -5.51 16.79
N GLN A 42 1.78 -4.46 16.36
CA GLN A 42 0.44 -4.13 16.82
C GLN A 42 -0.67 -4.82 16.01
N VAL A 43 -0.31 -5.46 14.89
CA VAL A 43 -1.23 -6.07 13.91
C VAL A 43 -0.84 -7.50 13.57
N SER A 44 -0.14 -8.17 14.49
CA SER A 44 0.28 -9.57 14.38
C SER A 44 -0.72 -10.57 14.97
N GLY A 45 -1.82 -10.07 15.56
CA GLY A 45 -2.89 -10.90 16.13
C GLY A 45 -3.71 -11.63 15.06
N PRO A 46 -4.36 -12.75 15.42
CA PRO A 46 -5.19 -13.55 14.51
C PRO A 46 -6.36 -12.75 13.88
N GLU A 47 -6.84 -11.71 14.56
CA GLU A 47 -7.89 -10.80 14.06
C GLU A 47 -7.45 -9.95 12.85
N PHE A 48 -6.14 -9.83 12.62
CA PHE A 48 -5.55 -9.12 11.49
C PHE A 48 -5.01 -10.05 10.42
N LEU A 49 -5.07 -11.37 10.64
CA LEU A 49 -4.47 -12.40 9.79
C LEU A 49 -5.53 -13.42 9.37
N PRO A 50 -6.29 -13.13 8.30
CA PRO A 50 -7.31 -14.04 7.80
C PRO A 50 -6.74 -15.43 7.47
N LYS A 51 -7.49 -16.48 7.81
CA LYS A 51 -7.06 -17.86 7.58
C LYS A 51 -6.73 -18.10 6.11
N GLY A 52 -5.57 -18.69 5.85
CA GLY A 52 -5.09 -19.00 4.50
C GLY A 52 -4.43 -17.83 3.78
N TYR A 53 -4.24 -16.69 4.46
CA TYR A 53 -3.43 -15.58 3.98
C TYR A 53 -2.15 -15.45 4.81
N ARG A 54 -1.11 -14.95 4.16
CA ARG A 54 0.10 -14.42 4.79
C ARG A 54 0.12 -12.91 4.57
N ALA A 55 0.77 -12.19 5.47
CA ALA A 55 0.82 -10.74 5.45
C ALA A 55 2.27 -10.25 5.51
N TRP A 56 2.55 -9.17 4.78
CA TRP A 56 3.81 -8.44 4.83
C TRP A 56 3.49 -6.96 5.02
N PHE A 57 4.23 -6.31 5.91
CA PHE A 57 4.00 -4.93 6.29
C PHE A 57 5.20 -4.05 5.97
N LYS A 58 4.92 -2.79 5.71
CA LYS A 58 5.90 -1.71 5.76
C LYS A 58 5.27 -0.58 6.54
N ASP A 59 5.63 -0.47 7.82
CA ASP A 59 5.18 0.59 8.70
C ASP A 59 6.08 1.84 8.58
N ALA A 60 5.55 2.99 8.98
CA ALA A 60 6.32 4.22 9.04
C ALA A 60 7.26 4.19 10.24
N THR A 61 8.54 4.50 10.02
CA THR A 61 9.56 4.64 11.07
C THR A 61 9.64 6.06 11.59
N THR A 62 9.18 7.04 10.80
CA THR A 62 9.20 8.47 11.17
C THR A 62 8.23 8.82 12.30
N LYS A 63 7.08 8.14 12.38
CA LYS A 63 6.01 8.45 13.35
C LYS A 63 5.12 7.23 13.63
N LYS A 64 4.88 6.96 14.92
CA LYS A 64 3.91 5.92 15.34
C LYS A 64 2.49 6.30 14.95
N GLY A 65 1.70 5.33 14.51
CA GLY A 65 0.29 5.55 14.14
C GLY A 65 0.10 6.37 12.86
N TYR A 66 1.12 6.40 11.99
CA TYR A 66 1.14 7.17 10.76
C TYR A 66 1.34 6.27 9.54
N SER A 67 0.68 6.60 8.43
CA SER A 67 0.90 5.96 7.12
C SER A 67 0.88 4.44 7.20
N GLY A 68 1.83 3.76 6.55
CA GLY A 68 2.00 2.31 6.55
C GLY A 68 1.18 1.63 5.47
N VAL A 69 1.76 0.60 4.87
CA VAL A 69 1.14 -0.24 3.84
C VAL A 69 1.32 -1.72 4.19
N ALA A 70 0.45 -2.57 3.64
CA ALA A 70 0.56 -4.01 3.77
C ALA A 70 0.13 -4.72 2.49
N ILE A 71 0.62 -5.94 2.30
CA ILE A 71 0.09 -6.90 1.34
C ILE A 71 -0.32 -8.17 2.09
N TYR A 72 -1.53 -8.64 1.83
CA TYR A 72 -1.98 -9.98 2.19
C TYR A 72 -2.08 -10.82 0.94
N ALA A 73 -1.56 -12.06 0.96
CA ALA A 73 -1.67 -12.96 -0.18
C ALA A 73 -1.93 -14.40 0.26
N ARG A 74 -2.72 -15.14 -0.52
CA ARG A 74 -2.95 -16.58 -0.30
C ARG A 74 -1.70 -17.40 -0.60
N ARG A 75 -1.03 -17.06 -1.70
CA ARG A 75 0.23 -17.65 -2.12
C ARG A 75 1.38 -16.80 -1.57
N GLU A 76 2.44 -17.46 -1.13
CA GLU A 76 3.70 -16.79 -0.79
C GLU A 76 4.37 -16.22 -2.05
N PRO A 77 4.72 -14.92 -2.08
CA PRO A 77 5.46 -14.31 -3.17
C PRO A 77 6.88 -14.84 -3.22
N ASP A 78 7.47 -14.80 -4.41
CA ASP A 78 8.85 -15.20 -4.64
C ASP A 78 9.84 -14.16 -4.06
N GLU A 79 9.42 -12.89 -4.00
CA GLU A 79 10.19 -11.78 -3.43
C GLU A 79 9.23 -10.72 -2.86
N VAL A 80 9.60 -10.09 -1.74
CA VAL A 80 8.93 -8.92 -1.18
C VAL A 80 9.91 -7.75 -1.10
N ARG A 81 9.53 -6.60 -1.63
CA ARG A 81 10.30 -5.35 -1.56
C ARG A 81 9.51 -4.29 -0.81
N SER A 82 10.18 -3.54 0.05
CA SER A 82 9.54 -2.56 0.95
C SER A 82 10.22 -1.18 0.95
N GLY A 83 10.97 -0.89 -0.11
CA GLY A 83 11.59 0.40 -0.34
C GLY A 83 11.98 0.58 -1.81
N LEU A 84 12.12 1.85 -2.19
CA LEU A 84 12.44 2.29 -3.56
C LEU A 84 13.75 3.09 -3.61
N GLY A 85 14.40 3.33 -2.48
CA GLY A 85 15.75 3.90 -2.39
C GLY A 85 15.80 5.39 -2.04
N TRP A 86 14.70 5.97 -1.56
CA TRP A 86 14.67 7.36 -1.08
C TRP A 86 14.07 7.45 0.32
N ALA A 87 14.95 7.64 1.30
CA ALA A 87 14.60 7.59 2.73
C ALA A 87 13.38 8.45 3.13
N PRO A 88 13.24 9.71 2.69
CA PRO A 88 12.04 10.51 2.98
C PRO A 88 10.71 9.85 2.60
N PHE A 89 10.68 9.06 1.52
CA PHE A 89 9.49 8.31 1.11
C PHE A 89 9.41 6.93 1.77
N ASP A 90 10.53 6.21 1.81
CA ASP A 90 10.60 4.84 2.34
C ASP A 90 10.35 4.79 3.86
N ASP A 91 10.82 5.79 4.61
CA ASP A 91 10.65 5.87 6.06
C ASP A 91 9.21 6.25 6.47
N GLU A 92 8.43 6.82 5.56
CA GLU A 92 6.98 7.02 5.74
C GLU A 92 6.17 5.75 5.45
N GLY A 93 6.81 4.64 5.05
CA GLY A 93 6.17 3.35 4.85
C GLY A 93 5.06 3.36 3.79
N ARG A 94 5.40 3.84 2.60
CA ARG A 94 4.44 4.16 1.52
C ARG A 94 4.42 3.17 0.36
N TYR A 95 5.28 2.15 0.41
CA TYR A 95 5.46 1.19 -0.66
C TYR A 95 5.75 -0.21 -0.12
N ILE A 96 5.06 -1.18 -0.67
CA ILE A 96 5.44 -2.59 -0.59
C ILE A 96 5.01 -3.30 -1.87
N GLU A 97 5.85 -4.22 -2.34
CA GLU A 97 5.67 -4.97 -3.58
C GLU A 97 5.83 -6.46 -3.28
N ALA A 98 4.86 -7.26 -3.72
CA ALA A 98 4.93 -8.72 -3.71
C ALA A 98 5.07 -9.23 -5.15
N ARG A 99 6.06 -10.09 -5.38
CA ARG A 99 6.41 -10.61 -6.71
C ARG A 99 5.99 -12.06 -6.88
N PHE A 100 5.34 -12.36 -8.00
CA PHE A 100 4.87 -13.69 -8.37
C PHE A 100 5.24 -13.97 -9.85
N GLY A 101 6.35 -14.67 -10.10
CA GLY A 101 6.88 -14.89 -11.44
C GLY A 101 7.19 -13.55 -12.12
N ASN A 102 6.50 -13.27 -13.25
CA ASN A 102 6.60 -11.99 -13.97
C ASN A 102 5.71 -10.87 -13.41
N LEU A 103 4.83 -11.17 -12.45
CA LEU A 103 3.90 -10.20 -11.89
C LEU A 103 4.47 -9.52 -10.65
N SER A 104 4.24 -8.22 -10.53
CA SER A 104 4.42 -7.42 -9.33
C SER A 104 3.08 -6.80 -8.91
N VAL A 105 2.65 -7.10 -7.69
CA VAL A 105 1.50 -6.43 -7.07
C VAL A 105 2.01 -5.47 -6.01
N VAL A 106 1.70 -4.19 -6.17
CA VAL A 106 2.22 -3.10 -5.32
C VAL A 106 1.09 -2.50 -4.51
N SER A 107 1.30 -2.31 -3.21
CA SER A 107 0.49 -1.40 -2.39
C SER A 107 1.23 -0.06 -2.23
N PHE A 108 0.65 0.99 -2.80
CA PHE A 108 1.18 2.35 -2.79
C PHE A 108 0.29 3.29 -1.98
N TYR A 109 0.91 4.13 -1.16
CA TYR A 109 0.23 5.23 -0.49
C TYR A 109 0.92 6.56 -0.78
N ILE A 110 0.44 7.27 -1.81
CA ILE A 110 0.99 8.56 -2.21
C ILE A 110 0.64 9.62 -1.15
N PRO A 111 1.56 10.51 -0.76
CA PRO A 111 1.26 11.55 0.23
C PRO A 111 0.06 12.41 -0.17
N SER A 112 -0.81 12.68 0.80
CA SER A 112 -1.77 13.77 0.69
C SER A 112 -1.11 15.11 0.99
N GLY A 113 -1.46 16.14 0.22
CA GLY A 113 -1.04 17.53 0.46
C GLY A 113 -2.04 18.36 1.27
N SER A 114 -3.16 17.78 1.70
CA SER A 114 -4.26 18.54 2.35
C SER A 114 -3.94 19.11 3.73
N SER A 115 -2.81 18.73 4.33
CA SER A 115 -2.39 19.14 5.68
C SER A 115 -1.51 20.39 5.69
N GLY A 116 -1.25 20.99 4.53
CA GLY A 116 -0.55 22.26 4.39
C GLY A 116 0.48 22.27 3.27
N GLU A 117 1.00 23.46 2.98
CA GLU A 117 1.94 23.73 1.88
C GLU A 117 3.16 22.78 1.90
N MET A 118 3.79 22.60 3.05
CA MET A 118 4.93 21.67 3.20
C MET A 118 4.61 20.23 2.78
N ARG A 119 3.39 19.75 3.01
CA ARG A 119 2.97 18.40 2.59
C ARG A 119 2.61 18.34 1.11
N GLN A 120 2.09 19.43 0.56
CA GLN A 120 1.88 19.57 -0.87
C GLN A 120 3.22 19.60 -1.62
N ASP A 121 4.21 20.32 -1.12
CA ASP A 121 5.58 20.35 -1.70
C ASP A 121 6.23 18.96 -1.65
N PHE A 122 6.12 18.27 -0.52
CA PHE A 122 6.60 16.89 -0.42
C PHE A 122 5.91 15.95 -1.41
N LYS A 123 4.59 16.11 -1.61
CA LYS A 123 3.84 15.34 -2.63
C LYS A 123 4.40 15.60 -4.03
N PHE A 124 4.68 16.85 -4.39
CA PHE A 124 5.29 17.17 -5.69
C PHE A 124 6.68 16.55 -5.85
N GLN A 125 7.54 16.64 -4.83
CA GLN A 125 8.85 15.98 -4.85
C GLN A 125 8.74 14.46 -5.05
N VAL A 126 7.78 13.81 -4.38
CA VAL A 126 7.50 12.39 -4.56
C VAL A 126 7.05 12.10 -5.98
N MET A 127 6.18 12.92 -6.58
CA MET A 127 5.72 12.73 -7.96
C MET A 127 6.87 12.84 -8.96
N ASP A 128 7.71 13.87 -8.84
CA ASP A 128 8.85 14.08 -9.73
C ASP A 128 9.87 12.94 -9.63
N TRP A 129 10.12 12.46 -8.41
CA TRP A 129 11.02 11.34 -8.16
C TRP A 129 10.46 9.98 -8.62
N LEU A 130 9.14 9.76 -8.46
CA LEU A 130 8.49 8.50 -8.81
C LEU A 130 8.27 8.36 -10.33
N ALA A 131 8.07 9.46 -11.05
CA ALA A 131 7.87 9.46 -12.49
C ALA A 131 8.92 8.65 -13.30
N PRO A 132 10.24 8.86 -13.14
CA PRO A 132 11.24 8.07 -13.86
C PRO A 132 11.24 6.59 -13.44
N ILE A 133 10.89 6.26 -12.19
CA ILE A 133 10.77 4.87 -11.72
C ILE A 133 9.63 4.16 -12.43
N LEU A 134 8.45 4.79 -12.49
CA LEU A 134 7.29 4.23 -13.19
C LEU A 134 7.54 4.11 -14.70
N HIS A 135 8.25 5.09 -15.28
CA HIS A 135 8.68 4.99 -16.68
C HIS A 135 9.62 3.80 -16.90
N HIS A 136 10.56 3.55 -15.99
CA HIS A 136 11.41 2.36 -16.08
C HIS A 136 10.59 1.06 -15.97
N TRP A 137 9.64 0.99 -15.02
CA TRP A 137 8.79 -0.19 -14.84
C TRP A 137 7.96 -0.51 -16.08
N LEU A 138 7.39 0.51 -16.72
CA LEU A 138 6.63 0.37 -17.96
C LEU A 138 7.43 -0.32 -19.08
N HIS A 139 8.75 -0.12 -19.11
CA HIS A 139 9.64 -0.66 -20.14
C HIS A 139 10.44 -1.89 -19.69
N SER A 140 10.22 -2.38 -18.46
CA SER A 140 11.01 -3.46 -17.88
C SER A 140 10.65 -4.87 -18.39
N GLY A 141 9.52 -5.02 -19.09
CA GLY A 141 8.96 -6.31 -19.50
C GLY A 141 8.24 -7.07 -18.38
N ARG A 142 8.24 -6.52 -17.16
CA ARG A 142 7.53 -7.07 -16.00
C ARG A 142 6.11 -6.51 -15.92
N ASP A 143 5.15 -7.34 -15.49
CA ASP A 143 3.76 -6.93 -15.32
C ASP A 143 3.57 -6.27 -13.95
N TYR A 144 3.03 -5.06 -13.91
CA TYR A 144 2.78 -4.33 -12.66
C TYR A 144 1.29 -4.05 -12.46
N VAL A 145 0.79 -4.36 -11.25
CA VAL A 145 -0.49 -3.86 -10.75
C VAL A 145 -0.21 -2.93 -9.59
N LEU A 146 -0.44 -1.63 -9.80
CA LEU A 146 -0.21 -0.58 -8.83
C LEU A 146 -1.51 -0.27 -8.07
N CYS A 147 -1.77 -1.02 -7.01
CA CYS A 147 -2.87 -0.75 -6.10
C CYS A 147 -2.48 0.39 -5.17
N GLY A 148 -3.32 1.41 -5.03
CA GLY A 148 -2.98 2.47 -4.11
C GLY A 148 -4.03 3.54 -3.93
N ASP A 149 -3.81 4.32 -2.88
CA ASP A 149 -4.40 5.63 -2.71
C ASP A 149 -3.42 6.66 -3.26
N TRP A 150 -3.78 7.20 -4.43
CA TRP A 150 -2.97 8.14 -5.19
C TRP A 150 -3.10 9.57 -4.69
N ASN A 151 -4.12 9.87 -3.86
CA ASN A 151 -4.46 11.23 -3.42
C ASN A 151 -4.56 12.24 -4.58
N ILE A 152 -4.88 11.78 -5.79
CA ILE A 152 -5.02 12.60 -7.00
C ILE A 152 -6.26 12.09 -7.73
N VAL A 153 -7.18 13.00 -8.01
CA VAL A 153 -8.25 12.79 -8.97
C VAL A 153 -7.73 13.15 -10.36
N ARG A 154 -8.07 12.35 -11.37
CA ARG A 154 -7.55 12.56 -12.73
C ARG A 154 -8.32 13.66 -13.47
N SER A 155 -9.62 13.71 -13.26
CA SER A 155 -10.53 14.58 -14.00
C SER A 155 -11.65 15.11 -13.12
N GLU A 156 -12.38 16.12 -13.61
CA GLU A 156 -13.55 16.67 -12.92
C GLU A 156 -14.64 15.61 -12.68
N LEU A 157 -14.72 14.59 -13.54
CA LEU A 157 -15.65 13.48 -13.38
C LEU A 157 -15.37 12.61 -12.14
N ASP A 158 -14.15 12.68 -11.60
CA ASP A 158 -13.72 11.94 -10.42
C ASP A 158 -13.93 12.75 -9.13
N ILE A 159 -14.55 13.94 -9.21
CA ILE A 159 -14.90 14.81 -8.09
C ILE A 159 -16.40 14.66 -7.83
N THR A 160 -16.76 14.29 -6.60
CA THR A 160 -18.16 14.17 -6.13
C THR A 160 -18.57 15.34 -5.27
#